data_AF-A0A522X7Q2-F1
#
_entry.id   AF-A0A522X7Q2-F1
#
_cell.length_a   1.000
_cell.length_b   1.000
_cell.length_c   1.000
_cell.angle_alpha   90.00
_cell.angle_beta   90.00
_cell.angle_gamma   90.00
#
_symmetry.space_group_name_H-M   'P 1'
#
loop_
_entity.id
_entity.type
_entity.pdbx_description
1 polymer ?
#
loop_
_entity_poly.entity_id
_entity_poly.type
_entity_poly.pdbx_seq_one_letter_code
_entity_poly.pdbx_strand_id
1 'polypeptide(L)' 'VRAGGQTLPGVTVSLGLAMFPEHGNDRETLLQAADLALYEAKHSGRDRMAVSGEGA' A
#
# COMPACT_ATOMS: atom_id res chain seq x y z
N VAL A 1 -13.11 3.77 17.40
CA VAL A 1 -12.52 3.28 18.69
C VAL A 1 -12.69 4.38 19.74
N ARG A 2 -12.93 4.03 21.00
CA ARG A 2 -12.96 5.02 22.10
C ARG A 2 -11.69 4.90 22.93
N ALA A 3 -11.04 6.02 23.22
CA ALA A 3 -9.87 6.10 24.10
C ALA A 3 -10.07 7.26 25.08
N GLY A 4 -9.94 7.02 26.38
CA GLY A 4 -10.13 8.06 27.41
C GLY A 4 -11.49 8.76 27.37
N GLY A 5 -12.55 8.06 26.92
CA GLY A 5 -13.90 8.64 26.79
C GLY A 5 -14.17 9.44 25.51
N GLN A 6 -13.16 9.63 24.64
CA GLN A 6 -13.32 10.31 23.36
C GLN A 6 -13.45 9.31 22.20
N THR A 7 -14.28 9.64 21.21
CA THR A 7 -14.34 8.88 19.96
C THR A 7 -13.19 9.30 19.06
N LEU A 8 -12.32 8.37 18.71
CA LEU A 8 -11.21 8.62 17.80
C LEU A 8 -11.73 8.75 16.36
N PRO A 9 -11.15 9.66 15.55
CA PRO A 9 -11.47 9.77 14.14
C PRO A 9 -11.16 8.46 13.40
N GLY A 10 -11.86 8.23 12.30
CA GLY A 10 -11.57 7.12 11.40
C GLY A 10 -10.16 7.26 10.82
N VAL A 11 -9.46 6.13 10.68
CA VAL A 11 -8.18 6.06 9.98
C VAL A 11 -8.34 5.23 8.73
N THR A 12 -7.65 5.64 7.69
CA THR A 12 -7.59 4.96 6.40
C THR A 12 -6.21 4.36 6.21
N VAL A 13 -6.08 3.39 5.30
CA VAL A 13 -4.79 2.78 4.95
C VAL A 13 -4.53 2.91 3.46
N SER A 14 -3.27 3.02 3.09
CA SER A 14 -2.83 2.87 1.70
C SER A 14 -1.98 1.61 1.62
N LEU A 15 -2.14 0.86 0.54
CA LEU A 15 -1.57 -0.47 0.39
C LEU A 15 -0.83 -0.56 -0.95
N GLY A 16 0.30 -1.27 -0.97
CA GLY A 16 1.00 -1.63 -2.19
C GLY A 16 1.07 -3.14 -2.32
N LEU A 17 0.79 -3.66 -3.51
CA LEU A 17 0.72 -5.09 -3.78
C LEU A 17 1.76 -5.50 -4.83
N ALA A 18 2.50 -6.56 -4.54
CA ALA A 18 3.38 -7.24 -5.50
C ALA A 18 3.09 -8.75 -5.49
N MET A 19 3.37 -9.43 -6.61
CA MET A 19 3.02 -10.83 -6.83
C MET A 19 4.22 -11.56 -7.40
N PHE A 20 4.58 -12.69 -6.78
CA PHE A 20 5.60 -13.59 -7.33
C PHE A 20 4.98 -14.51 -8.40
N PRO A 21 5.67 -14.76 -9.51
CA PRO A 21 6.97 -14.22 -9.93
C PRO A 21 6.88 -12.90 -10.72
N GLU A 22 5.66 -12.43 -11.00
CA GLU A 22 5.37 -11.32 -11.93
C GLU A 22 6.15 -10.03 -11.62
N HIS A 23 6.25 -9.66 -10.34
CA HIS A 23 6.87 -8.43 -9.86
C HIS A 23 8.25 -8.65 -9.20
N GLY A 24 8.83 -9.85 -9.37
CA GLY A 24 10.14 -10.19 -8.82
C GLY A 24 10.29 -11.68 -8.55
N ASN A 25 11.53 -12.18 -8.71
CA ASN A 25 11.87 -13.60 -8.51
C ASN A 25 12.52 -13.89 -7.14
N ASP A 26 12.65 -12.86 -6.31
CA ASP A 26 13.23 -12.94 -4.98
C ASP A 26 12.50 -12.00 -4.02
N ARG A 27 12.73 -12.22 -2.72
CA ARG A 27 12.06 -11.48 -1.65
C ARG A 27 12.35 -9.99 -1.70
N GLU A 28 13.58 -9.59 -1.98
CA GLU A 28 13.99 -8.18 -1.95
C GLU A 28 13.29 -7.41 -3.06
N THR A 29 13.31 -7.97 -4.28
CA THR A 29 12.63 -7.38 -5.44
C THR A 29 11.12 -7.27 -5.22
N LEU A 30 10.47 -8.31 -4.66
CA LEU A 30 9.03 -8.25 -4.35
C LEU A 30 8.68 -7.20 -3.29
N LEU A 31 9.50 -7.05 -2.26
CA LEU A 31 9.27 -6.04 -1.22
C LEU A 31 9.44 -4.62 -1.80
N GLN A 32 10.46 -4.41 -2.63
CA GLN A 32 10.67 -3.14 -3.31
C GLN A 32 9.51 -2.80 -4.26
N ALA A 33 9.01 -3.79 -5.01
CA ALA A 33 7.87 -3.65 -5.89
C ALA A 33 6.58 -3.27 -5.13
N ALA A 34 6.33 -3.91 -3.98
CA ALA A 34 5.19 -3.58 -3.12
C ALA A 34 5.31 -2.18 -2.50
N ASP A 35 6.51 -1.77 -2.07
CA ASP A 35 6.73 -0.44 -1.50
C ASP A 35 6.56 0.69 -2.53
N LEU A 36 7.00 0.46 -3.77
CA LEU A 36 6.76 1.39 -4.87
C LEU A 36 5.27 1.57 -5.16
N ALA A 37 4.52 0.46 -5.24
CA ALA A 37 3.06 0.51 -5.39
C ALA A 37 2.37 1.22 -4.21
N LEU A 38 2.88 1.02 -2.98
CA LEU A 38 2.38 1.74 -1.80
C LEU A 38 2.61 3.26 -1.95
N TYR A 39 3.76 3.65 -2.50
CA TYR A 39 4.08 5.04 -2.76
C TYR A 39 3.09 5.66 -3.77
N GLU A 40 2.77 4.96 -4.84
CA GLU A 40 1.76 5.37 -5.82
C GLU A 40 0.37 5.51 -5.18
N ALA A 41 -0.06 4.55 -4.36
CA ALA A 41 -1.32 4.63 -3.63
C ALA A 41 -1.40 5.88 -2.73
N LYS A 42 -0.28 6.25 -2.08
CA LYS A 42 -0.19 7.46 -1.26
C LYS A 42 -0.26 8.75 -2.09
N HIS A 43 0.31 8.77 -3.29
CA HIS A 43 0.32 9.96 -4.17
C HIS A 43 -0.98 10.11 -4.96
N SER A 44 -1.68 9.02 -5.22
CA SER A 44 -2.94 8.99 -5.97
C SER A 44 -4.18 9.30 -5.13
N GLY A 45 -4.01 10.02 -4.01
CA GLY A 45 -5.12 10.42 -3.13
C GLY A 45 -5.34 9.55 -1.89
N ARG A 46 -4.45 8.60 -1.60
CA ARG A 46 -4.50 7.73 -0.40
C ARG A 46 -5.77 6.87 -0.35
N ASP A 47 -5.97 6.20 0.80
CA ASP A 47 -7.11 5.32 1.09
C ASP A 47 -7.45 4.33 -0.04
N ARG A 48 -6.41 3.69 -0.58
CA ARG A 48 -6.50 2.79 -1.74
C ARG A 48 -5.33 1.83 -1.77
N MET A 49 -5.45 0.85 -2.65
CA MET A 49 -4.34 0.00 -3.05
C MET A 49 -3.83 0.38 -4.45
N ALA A 50 -2.56 0.14 -4.70
CA ALA A 50 -2.00 0.02 -6.05
C ALA A 50 -1.25 -1.31 -6.18
N VAL A 51 -1.14 -1.80 -7.41
CA VAL A 51 -0.42 -3.02 -7.75
C VAL A 51 0.85 -2.61 -8.50
N SER A 52 1.97 -3.26 -8.20
CA SER A 52 3.22 -2.98 -8.89
C SER A 52 3.05 -3.16 -10.40
N GLY A 53 3.45 -2.17 -11.20
CA GLY A 53 3.28 -2.19 -12.65
C GLY A 53 1.91 -1.70 -13.15
N GLU A 54 0.91 -1.54 -12.28
CA GLU A 54 -0.40 -0.96 -12.62
C GLU A 54 -0.35 0.58 -12.44
N GLY A 55 0.44 1.23 -13.28
CA GLY A 55 0.55 2.69 -13.38
C GLY A 55 0.86 3.06 -14.82
N ALA A 56 -0.09 3.77 -15.47
CA ALA A 56 0.06 4.30 -16.82
C ALA A 56 1.17 5.36 -16.92
#